data_AF-A0A2E1A6Y6-F1
#
_entry.id   AF-A0A2E1A6Y6-F1
#
_cell.length_a   1.000
_cell.length_b   1.000
_cell.length_c   1.000
_cell.angle_alpha   90.00
_cell.angle_beta   90.00
_cell.angle_gamma   90.00
#
_symmetry.space_group_name_H-M   'P 1'
#
loop_
_entity.id
_entity.type
_entity.pdbx_description
1 polymer ?
#
loop_
_entity_poly.entity_id
_entity_poly.type
_entity_poly.pdbx_seq_one_letter_code
_entity_poly.pdbx_strand_id
1 'polypeptide(L)'
;MIFQHTLDNVLAERKTQTRRVIHSGDAEIRGRYNRIEAVLTNGRLKWVVGRTYAVQAGRCEPSIARIQITKINSQCVKYISTRDAIEEGFSSKREFLETWKKIHGPNSLDLRVWIVNFKLVAEAIEGYPTADIINIKDKLEVSISDANRRPGYSR
;
A
#
# COMPACT_ATOMS: atom_id res chain seq x y z
N MET A 1 -0.36 5.98 -12.11
CA MET A 1 -0.58 4.84 -11.17
C MET A 1 0.18 5.09 -9.88
N ILE A 2 -0.31 4.64 -8.72
CA ILE A 2 0.24 5.04 -7.40
C ILE A 2 1.56 4.35 -7.03
N PHE A 3 1.83 3.17 -7.60
CA PHE A 3 2.98 2.34 -7.26
C PHE A 3 4.03 2.22 -8.37
N GLN A 4 3.83 2.91 -9.50
CA GLN A 4 4.66 2.73 -10.70
C GLN A 4 6.17 2.93 -10.46
N HIS A 5 6.54 3.80 -9.53
CA HIS A 5 7.95 4.07 -9.17
C HIS A 5 8.35 3.54 -7.78
N THR A 6 7.43 2.89 -7.06
CA THR A 6 7.66 2.42 -5.68
C THR A 6 7.24 0.98 -5.48
N LEU A 7 7.07 0.23 -6.57
CA LEU A 7 6.59 -1.13 -6.56
C LEU A 7 7.50 -2.05 -5.75
N ASP A 8 8.80 -1.97 -5.97
CA ASP A 8 9.79 -2.78 -5.25
C ASP A 8 9.72 -2.51 -3.74
N ASN A 9 9.41 -1.28 -3.34
CA ASN A 9 9.22 -0.94 -1.93
C ASN A 9 7.94 -1.54 -1.35
N VAL A 10 6.88 -1.73 -2.16
CA VAL A 10 5.65 -2.40 -1.71
C VAL A 10 5.89 -3.91 -1.54
N LEU A 11 6.56 -4.54 -2.52
CA LEU A 11 6.89 -5.97 -2.47
C LEU A 11 7.86 -6.29 -1.33
N ALA A 12 8.86 -5.44 -1.10
CA ALA A 12 9.77 -5.57 0.04
C ALA A 12 9.15 -5.14 1.39
N GLU A 13 7.84 -4.85 1.45
CA GLU A 13 7.11 -4.36 2.62
C GLU A 13 7.71 -3.08 3.28
N ARG A 14 8.55 -2.33 2.56
CA ARG A 14 9.14 -1.07 3.01
C ARG A 14 8.15 0.10 2.88
N LYS A 15 7.27 0.04 1.89
CA LYS A 15 6.18 1.00 1.68
C LYS A 15 4.88 0.39 2.20
N THR A 16 4.38 0.90 3.31
CA THR A 16 3.17 0.43 4.00
C THR A 16 2.07 1.49 4.06
N GLN A 17 2.33 2.67 3.48
CA GLN A 17 1.32 3.69 3.32
C GLN A 17 1.46 4.51 2.04
N THR A 18 0.39 5.22 1.72
CA THR A 18 0.36 6.15 0.59
C THR A 18 -0.55 7.34 0.82
N ARG A 19 -0.10 8.52 0.39
CA ARG A 19 -0.83 9.78 0.42
C ARG A 19 -1.49 10.11 -0.91
N ARG A 20 -2.73 10.60 -0.85
CA ARG A 20 -3.53 10.94 -2.02
C ARG A 20 -4.28 12.24 -1.81
N VAL A 21 -4.15 13.17 -2.75
CA VAL A 21 -4.86 14.47 -2.72
C VAL A 21 -6.36 14.23 -2.58
N ILE A 22 -6.98 14.92 -1.63
CA ILE A 22 -8.43 14.95 -1.47
C ILE A 22 -8.99 15.86 -2.57
N HIS A 23 -9.91 15.32 -3.37
CA HIS A 23 -10.61 16.08 -4.41
C HIS A 23 -12.00 16.49 -3.93
N SER A 24 -12.63 17.48 -4.57
CA SER A 24 -13.95 18.01 -4.16
C SER A 24 -15.06 16.97 -4.10
N GLY A 25 -14.96 15.89 -4.89
CA GLY A 25 -15.90 14.77 -4.87
C GLY A 25 -15.60 13.69 -3.84
N ASP A 26 -14.50 13.81 -3.09
CA ASP A 26 -14.13 12.83 -2.08
C ASP A 26 -14.88 13.07 -0.77
N ALA A 27 -15.46 12.01 -0.21
CA ALA A 27 -16.15 12.04 1.08
C ALA A 27 -15.69 10.87 1.96
N GLU A 28 -15.55 11.11 3.26
CA GLU A 28 -15.25 10.08 4.25
C GLU A 28 -16.54 9.48 4.80
N ILE A 29 -16.57 8.15 4.91
CA ILE A 29 -17.56 7.43 5.70
C ILE A 29 -16.89 7.07 7.01
N ARG A 30 -17.47 7.55 8.12
CA ARG A 30 -17.00 7.26 9.46
C ARG A 30 -17.91 6.25 10.11
N GLY A 31 -17.31 5.29 10.81
CA GLY A 31 -18.04 4.31 11.60
C GLY A 31 -17.73 4.46 13.09
N ARG A 32 -17.50 3.33 13.76
CA ARG A 32 -17.35 3.33 15.22
C ARG A 32 -16.12 4.13 15.67
N TYR A 33 -16.27 4.82 16.80
CA TYR A 33 -15.23 5.67 17.40
C TYR A 33 -14.69 6.77 16.46
N ASN A 34 -15.55 7.26 15.56
CA ASN A 34 -15.22 8.34 14.61
C ASN A 34 -14.04 8.01 13.67
N ARG A 35 -13.75 6.71 13.46
CA ARG A 35 -12.70 6.26 12.53
C ARG A 35 -13.24 6.26 11.10
N ILE A 36 -12.39 6.64 10.14
CA ILE A 36 -12.72 6.57 8.73
C ILE A 36 -12.68 5.09 8.31
N GLU A 37 -13.84 4.55 7.93
CA GLU A 37 -13.97 3.16 7.48
C GLU A 37 -13.93 3.06 5.95
N ALA A 38 -14.35 4.12 5.24
CA ALA A 38 -14.28 4.16 3.79
C ALA A 38 -14.16 5.59 3.25
N VAL A 39 -13.71 5.69 1.99
CA VAL A 39 -13.69 6.92 1.20
C VAL A 39 -14.53 6.69 -0.05
N LEU A 40 -15.45 7.61 -0.30
CA LEU A 40 -16.22 7.73 -1.53
C LEU A 40 -15.56 8.75 -2.46
N THR A 41 -15.73 8.59 -3.77
CA THR A 41 -15.50 9.63 -4.77
C THR A 41 -16.72 9.69 -5.67
N ASN A 42 -17.38 10.84 -5.73
CA ASN A 42 -18.60 11.06 -6.54
C ASN A 42 -19.66 9.98 -6.27
N GLY A 43 -19.88 9.64 -5.00
CA GLY A 43 -20.83 8.61 -4.56
C GLY A 43 -20.38 7.16 -4.76
N ARG A 44 -19.19 6.89 -5.30
CA ARG A 44 -18.66 5.52 -5.50
C ARG A 44 -17.60 5.18 -4.46
N LEU A 45 -17.63 3.95 -3.92
CA LEU A 45 -16.61 3.45 -3.00
C LEU A 45 -15.24 3.41 -3.69
N LYS A 46 -14.30 4.20 -3.17
CA LYS A 46 -12.92 4.27 -3.64
C LYS A 46 -12.03 3.39 -2.78
N TRP A 47 -12.04 3.58 -1.46
CA TRP A 47 -11.28 2.79 -0.50
C TRP A 47 -12.12 2.38 0.68
N VAL A 48 -11.88 1.18 1.20
CA VAL A 48 -12.57 0.62 2.37
C VAL A 48 -11.55 -0.11 3.23
N VAL A 49 -11.52 0.21 4.52
CA VAL A 49 -10.68 -0.48 5.51
C VAL A 49 -11.09 -1.96 5.57
N GLY A 50 -10.09 -2.85 5.58
CA GLY A 50 -10.27 -4.30 5.57
C GLY A 50 -10.42 -4.92 4.18
N ARG A 51 -10.65 -4.13 3.12
CA ARG A 51 -10.72 -4.65 1.75
C ARG A 51 -9.34 -4.77 1.11
N THR A 52 -9.26 -5.71 0.16
CA THR A 52 -8.04 -6.00 -0.61
C THR A 52 -8.10 -5.34 -1.99
N TYR A 53 -6.99 -4.74 -2.40
CA TYR A 53 -6.84 -4.00 -3.66
C TYR A 53 -5.67 -4.54 -4.47
N ALA A 54 -5.83 -4.52 -5.80
CA ALA A 54 -4.79 -4.90 -6.73
C ALA A 54 -3.70 -3.82 -6.81
N VAL A 55 -2.45 -4.25 -6.77
CA VAL A 55 -1.27 -3.47 -7.14
C VAL A 55 -0.93 -3.83 -8.58
N GLN A 56 -0.73 -2.82 -9.42
CA GLN A 56 -0.36 -2.96 -10.83
C GLN A 56 0.78 -1.98 -11.14
N ALA A 57 1.72 -2.39 -12.00
CA ALA A 57 2.85 -1.55 -12.43
C ALA A 57 2.39 -0.38 -13.29
N GLY A 58 1.38 -0.60 -14.14
CA GLY A 58 0.87 0.37 -15.09
C GLY A 58 -0.64 0.24 -15.31
N ARG A 59 -1.19 1.15 -16.11
CA ARG A 59 -2.59 1.03 -16.55
C ARG A 59 -2.70 -0.14 -17.51
N CYS A 60 -3.74 -0.96 -17.35
CA CYS A 60 -3.96 -2.18 -18.15
C CYS A 60 -2.89 -3.28 -17.97
N GLU A 61 -1.96 -3.11 -17.02
CA GLU A 61 -0.97 -4.13 -16.70
C GLU A 61 -1.56 -5.19 -15.75
N PRO A 62 -1.06 -6.43 -15.79
CA PRO A 62 -1.42 -7.47 -14.82
C PRO A 62 -1.21 -7.01 -13.38
N SER A 63 -2.04 -7.54 -12.47
CA SER A 63 -1.82 -7.34 -11.05
C SER A 63 -0.66 -8.21 -10.59
N ILE A 64 0.26 -7.58 -9.87
CA ILE A 64 1.53 -8.16 -9.40
C ILE A 64 1.54 -8.40 -7.89
N ALA A 65 0.62 -7.76 -7.18
CA ALA A 65 0.45 -7.95 -5.74
C ALA A 65 -0.96 -7.56 -5.29
N ARG A 66 -1.32 -8.00 -4.09
CA ARG A 66 -2.54 -7.59 -3.41
C ARG A 66 -2.20 -6.97 -2.05
N ILE A 67 -2.81 -5.82 -1.79
CA ILE A 67 -2.67 -5.12 -0.50
C ILE A 67 -4.03 -5.06 0.20
N GLN A 68 -4.04 -5.17 1.52
CA GLN A 68 -5.23 -4.91 2.33
C GLN A 68 -5.09 -3.56 3.02
N ILE A 69 -6.10 -2.70 2.87
CA ILE A 69 -6.14 -1.42 3.59
C ILE A 69 -6.39 -1.70 5.07
N THR A 70 -5.55 -1.16 5.94
CA THR A 70 -5.62 -1.36 7.39
C THR A 70 -6.15 -0.14 8.12
N LYS A 71 -5.92 1.07 7.58
CA LYS A 71 -6.34 2.33 8.18
C LYS A 71 -6.44 3.43 7.13
N ILE A 72 -7.38 4.34 7.31
CA ILE A 72 -7.49 5.58 6.54
C ILE A 72 -7.52 6.76 7.50
N ASN A 73 -6.70 7.79 7.24
CA ASN A 73 -6.71 9.06 7.94
C ASN A 73 -6.70 10.22 6.93
N SER A 74 -6.85 11.46 7.40
CA SER A 74 -6.54 12.65 6.60
C SER A 74 -5.59 13.59 7.32
N GLN A 75 -4.70 14.23 6.56
CA GLN A 75 -3.71 15.17 7.09
C GLN A 75 -3.39 16.22 6.02
N CYS A 76 -2.87 17.38 6.41
CA CYS A 76 -2.22 18.30 5.48
C CYS A 76 -0.76 17.86 5.23
N VAL A 77 -0.31 17.93 3.98
CA VAL A 77 0.99 17.35 3.54
C VAL A 77 2.17 17.90 4.32
N LYS A 78 2.19 19.21 4.62
CA LYS A 78 3.28 19.85 5.38
C LYS A 78 3.54 19.23 6.76
N TYR A 79 2.54 18.60 7.37
CA TYR A 79 2.63 17.98 8.69
C TYR A 79 3.10 16.52 8.67
N ILE A 80 3.51 16.00 7.51
CA ILE A 80 4.10 14.66 7.44
C ILE A 80 5.27 14.50 8.43
N SER A 81 5.31 13.37 9.13
CA SER A 81 6.40 13.01 10.03
C SER A 81 7.56 12.35 9.26
N THR A 82 8.77 12.30 9.83
CA THR A 82 9.88 11.57 9.21
C THR A 82 9.56 10.08 9.09
N ARG A 83 8.95 9.49 10.13
CA ARG A 83 8.50 8.10 10.12
C ARG A 83 7.52 7.84 8.97
N ASP A 84 6.58 8.75 8.79
CA ASP A 84 5.57 8.63 7.74
C ASP A 84 6.20 8.71 6.33
N ALA A 85 7.21 9.57 6.15
CA ALA A 85 7.95 9.62 4.90
C ALA A 85 8.68 8.29 4.62
N ILE A 86 9.22 7.64 5.66
CA ILE A 86 9.83 6.31 5.54
C ILE A 86 8.79 5.25 5.19
N GLU A 87 7.62 5.26 5.83
CA GLU A 87 6.52 4.32 5.51
C GLU A 87 5.93 4.57 4.10
N GLU A 88 6.14 5.76 3.52
CA GLU A 88 5.87 6.06 2.10
C GLU A 88 6.94 5.51 1.14
N GLY A 89 8.06 5.02 1.66
CA GLY A 89 9.20 4.52 0.89
C GLY A 89 10.26 5.57 0.55
N PHE A 90 10.31 6.70 1.28
CA PHE A 90 11.34 7.73 1.11
C PHE A 90 12.38 7.64 2.22
N SER A 91 13.62 8.02 1.94
CA SER A 91 14.69 8.03 2.95
C SER A 91 14.50 9.13 4.01
N SER A 92 13.79 10.21 3.65
CA SER A 92 13.60 11.36 4.53
C SER A 92 12.34 12.17 4.22
N LYS A 93 11.89 12.95 5.21
CA LYS A 93 10.82 13.95 5.04
C LYS A 93 11.13 14.96 3.92
N ARG A 94 12.39 15.41 3.81
CA ARG A 94 12.80 16.39 2.79
C ARG A 94 12.60 15.82 1.38
N GLU A 95 13.11 14.61 1.15
CA GLU A 95 13.00 13.92 -0.14
C GLU A 95 11.53 13.72 -0.56
N PHE A 96 10.68 13.33 0.39
CA PHE A 96 9.23 13.21 0.16
C PHE A 96 8.64 14.55 -0.29
N LEU A 97 8.91 15.64 0.45
CA LEU A 97 8.31 16.95 0.15
C LEU A 97 8.81 17.54 -1.17
N GLU A 98 10.08 17.36 -1.51
CA GLU A 98 10.64 17.76 -2.80
C GLU A 98 9.99 16.99 -3.95
N THR A 99 9.84 15.68 -3.79
CA THR A 99 9.16 14.83 -4.78
C THR A 99 7.69 15.20 -4.92
N TRP A 100 7.00 15.46 -3.81
CA TRP A 100 5.61 15.91 -3.79
C TRP A 100 5.43 17.20 -4.58
N LYS A 101 6.32 18.19 -4.38
CA LYS A 101 6.31 19.46 -5.14
C LYS A 101 6.53 19.25 -6.63
N LYS A 102 7.38 18.30 -7.03
CA LYS A 102 7.61 17.98 -8.45
C LYS A 102 6.34 17.40 -9.11
N ILE A 103 5.59 16.57 -8.38
CA ILE A 103 4.39 15.89 -8.90
C ILE A 103 3.16 16.81 -8.88
N HIS A 104 2.95 17.56 -7.79
CA HIS A 104 1.73 18.32 -7.55
C HIS A 104 1.90 19.84 -7.66
N GLY A 105 3.12 20.32 -7.93
CA GLY A 105 3.46 21.73 -8.04
C GLY A 105 3.99 22.35 -6.73
N PRO A 106 4.61 23.54 -6.79
CA PRO A 106 5.30 24.15 -5.64
C PRO A 106 4.38 24.52 -4.47
N ASN A 107 3.11 24.85 -4.76
CA ASN A 107 2.11 25.29 -3.76
C ASN A 107 1.27 24.13 -3.18
N SER A 108 1.68 22.88 -3.41
CA SER A 108 0.91 21.69 -3.06
C SER A 108 1.06 21.22 -1.61
N LEU A 109 1.85 21.91 -0.79
CA LEU A 109 2.14 21.50 0.59
C LEU A 109 0.98 21.73 1.57
N ASP A 110 0.10 22.67 1.25
CA ASP A 110 -1.09 22.97 2.06
C ASP A 110 -2.28 22.07 1.70
N LEU A 111 -2.15 21.23 0.66
CA LEU A 111 -3.20 20.30 0.26
C LEU A 111 -3.48 19.30 1.38
N ARG A 112 -4.77 19.02 1.60
CA ARG A 112 -5.20 17.87 2.39
C ARG A 112 -5.07 16.60 1.56
N VAL A 113 -4.60 15.56 2.22
CA VAL A 113 -4.44 14.22 1.65
C VAL A 113 -5.11 13.17 2.51
N TRP A 114 -5.63 12.15 1.85
CA TRP A 114 -5.91 10.86 2.46
C TRP A 114 -4.58 10.14 2.71
N ILE A 115 -4.40 9.62 3.92
CA ILE A 115 -3.34 8.67 4.26
C ILE A 115 -3.98 7.29 4.29
N VAL A 116 -3.56 6.43 3.37
CA VAL A 116 -4.04 5.05 3.28
C VAL A 116 -2.93 4.13 3.71
N ASN A 117 -3.07 3.54 4.89
CA ASN A 117 -2.17 2.49 5.39
C ASN A 117 -2.65 1.14 4.86
N PHE A 118 -1.71 0.30 4.50
CA PHE A 118 -1.99 -1.02 3.96
C PHE A 118 -0.88 -2.00 4.35
N LYS A 119 -1.17 -3.28 4.16
CA LYS A 119 -0.18 -4.36 4.26
C LYS A 119 -0.22 -5.20 3.00
N LEU A 120 0.92 -5.76 2.63
CA LEU A 120 1.00 -6.76 1.58
C LEU A 120 0.30 -8.04 2.06
N VAL A 121 -0.51 -8.65 1.21
CA VAL A 121 -1.24 -9.89 1.51
C VAL A 121 -0.78 -11.02 0.61
N ALA A 122 -0.48 -10.70 -0.64
CA ALA A 122 -0.02 -11.67 -1.61
C ALA A 122 0.74 -11.01 -2.76
N GLU A 123 1.57 -11.81 -3.42
CA GLU A 123 2.39 -11.46 -4.57
C GLU A 123 2.07 -12.42 -5.71
N ALA A 124 2.10 -11.94 -6.95
CA ALA A 124 2.04 -12.82 -8.11
C ALA A 124 3.37 -13.56 -8.26
N ILE A 125 3.32 -14.86 -8.56
CA ILE A 125 4.52 -15.65 -8.86
C ILE A 125 4.96 -15.32 -10.28
N GLU A 126 6.24 -15.01 -10.45
CA GLU A 126 6.85 -14.82 -11.76
C GLU A 126 6.64 -16.09 -12.63
N GLY A 127 6.00 -15.92 -13.80
CA GLY A 127 5.71 -17.03 -14.73
C GLY A 127 4.31 -17.64 -14.66
N TYR A 128 3.46 -17.26 -13.71
CA TYR A 128 2.08 -17.78 -13.59
C TYR A 128 1.03 -16.66 -13.67
N PRO A 129 0.10 -16.70 -14.65
CA PRO A 129 -0.87 -15.63 -14.83
C PRO A 129 -1.94 -15.66 -13.72
N THR A 130 -1.85 -14.73 -12.77
CA THR A 130 -2.90 -14.14 -11.89
C THR A 130 -3.83 -15.06 -11.07
N ALA A 131 -3.93 -16.35 -11.37
CA ALA A 131 -4.81 -17.33 -10.73
C ALA A 131 -4.19 -17.88 -9.43
N ASP A 132 -2.86 -17.95 -9.37
CA ASP A 132 -2.13 -18.53 -8.24
C ASP A 132 -1.52 -17.42 -7.37
N ILE A 133 -2.40 -16.71 -6.66
CA ILE A 133 -2.00 -15.71 -5.67
C ILE A 133 -1.70 -16.44 -4.37
N ILE A 134 -0.42 -16.70 -4.07
CA ILE A 134 -0.01 -17.31 -2.79
C ILE A 134 -0.18 -16.28 -1.68
N ASN A 135 -0.96 -16.64 -0.66
CA ASN A 135 -1.06 -15.86 0.56
C ASN A 135 0.31 -15.89 1.25
N ILE A 136 0.85 -14.73 1.65
CA ILE A 136 2.17 -14.66 2.32
C ILE A 136 2.20 -15.52 3.59
N LYS A 137 1.05 -15.77 4.21
CA LYS A 137 0.92 -16.72 5.32
C LYS A 137 1.32 -18.15 4.95
N ASP A 138 1.06 -18.59 3.72
CA ASP A 138 1.33 -19.95 3.25
C ASP A 138 2.83 -20.12 2.93
N LYS A 139 3.54 -19.05 2.53
CA LYS A 139 5.02 -19.05 2.34
C LYS A 139 5.78 -19.43 3.62
N LEU A 140 5.27 -19.01 4.79
CA LEU A 140 5.87 -19.31 6.10
C LEU A 140 5.65 -20.77 6.51
N GLU A 141 4.50 -21.37 6.19
CA GLU A 141 4.24 -22.79 6.52
C GLU A 141 5.05 -23.76 5.65
N VAL A 142 5.25 -23.45 4.36
CA VAL A 142 6.08 -24.27 3.47
C VAL A 142 7.54 -24.30 3.95
N SER A 143 8.08 -23.15 4.36
CA SER A 143 9.46 -23.03 4.84
C SER A 143 9.72 -23.78 6.16
N ILE A 144 8.71 -23.91 7.03
CA ILE A 144 8.79 -24.69 8.27
C ILE A 144 8.66 -26.19 7.99
N SER A 145 7.88 -26.58 6.98
CA SER A 145 7.71 -27.99 6.59
C SER A 145 8.96 -28.59 5.93
N ASP A 146 9.71 -27.80 5.16
CA ASP A 146 10.95 -28.24 4.51
C ASP A 146 12.13 -28.31 5.48
N ALA A 147 12.17 -27.48 6.52
CA ALA A 147 13.20 -27.52 7.56
C ALA A 147 13.12 -28.77 8.46
N ASN A 148 11.99 -29.48 8.47
CA ASN A 148 11.77 -30.71 9.26
C ASN A 148 12.09 -32.01 8.51
N ARG A 149 12.43 -31.96 7.22
CA ARG A 149 12.98 -33.12 6.50
C ARG A 149 14.49 -33.20 6.71
N ARG A 150 14.90 -33.70 7.88
CA ARG A 150 16.27 -34.18 8.07
C ARG A 150 16.49 -35.40 7.15
N PRO A 151 17.59 -35.48 6.38
CA PRO A 151 17.94 -36.72 5.70
C PRO A 151 18.25 -37.77 6.77
N GLY A 152 17.45 -38.84 6.80
CA GLY A 152 17.72 -40.00 7.63
C GLY A 152 19.05 -40.62 7.23
N TYR A 153 20.01 -40.61 8.14
CA TYR A 153 21.20 -41.45 8.05
C TYR A 153 20.75 -42.92 8.14
N SER A 154 20.84 -43.65 7.02
CA SER A 154 20.81 -45.11 7.04
C SER A 154 22.18 -45.61 7.46
N ARG A 155 22.20 -46.52 8.45
CA ARG A 155 23.38 -47.29 8.88
C ARG A 155 23.71 -48.38 7.87
#